data_AF-A0A7C1N7I1-F1
#
_entry.id   AF-A0A7C1N7I1-F1
#
_cell.length_a   1.000
_cell.length_b   1.000
_cell.length_c   1.000
_cell.angle_alpha   90.00
_cell.angle_beta   90.00
_cell.angle_gamma   90.00
#
_symmetry.space_group_name_H-M   'P 1'
#
loop_
_entity.id
_entity.type
_entity.pdbx_description
1 polymer ?
#
loop_
_entity_poly.entity_id
_entity_poly.type
_entity_poly.pdbx_seq_one_letter_code
_entity_poly.pdbx_strand_id
1 'polypeptide(L)'
;MIPNSKWIKDWQIGENPSREKEVSNDLFRLFTDFWKSEGLDEKGKTTKNRYSGALHSIGGYLVEQAISDDDADKTSQELLSEHIGPYDGPLICHDNEAWQNEIDMVSRKLHKYMKSKC
;
A
#
# COMPACT_ATOMS: atom_id res chain seq x y z
N MET A 1 13.50 1.66 0.40
CA MET A 1 13.72 1.84 -1.06
C MET A 1 12.81 2.96 -1.53
N ILE A 2 12.94 3.47 -2.75
CA ILE A 2 11.87 4.29 -3.36
C ILE A 2 10.93 3.30 -4.06
N PRO A 3 9.60 3.55 -4.12
CA PRO A 3 8.72 2.76 -4.98
C PRO A 3 9.35 2.61 -6.36
N ASN A 4 9.56 1.36 -6.78
CA ASN A 4 10.11 1.06 -8.10
C ASN A 4 9.41 -0.16 -8.70
N SER A 5 9.59 -0.38 -10.00
CA SER A 5 8.90 -1.42 -10.76
C SER A 5 9.17 -2.85 -10.27
N LYS A 6 10.16 -3.07 -9.38
CA LYS A 6 10.34 -4.39 -8.75
C LYS A 6 9.21 -4.74 -7.79
N TRP A 7 8.55 -3.75 -7.18
CA TRP A 7 7.44 -3.99 -6.25
C TRP A 7 6.30 -4.78 -6.89
N ILE A 8 6.01 -4.49 -8.17
CA ILE A 8 5.00 -5.23 -8.94
C ILE A 8 5.34 -6.72 -9.02
N LYS A 9 6.63 -7.08 -9.08
CA LYS A 9 7.06 -8.48 -9.06
C LYS A 9 7.08 -9.05 -7.65
N ASP A 10 7.47 -8.24 -6.67
CA ASP A 10 7.55 -8.67 -5.27
C ASP A 10 6.16 -9.04 -4.71
N TRP A 11 5.09 -8.42 -5.23
CA TRP A 11 3.71 -8.70 -4.83
C TRP A 11 3.05 -9.86 -5.62
N GLN A 12 3.71 -10.41 -6.63
CA GLN A 12 3.15 -11.53 -7.39
C GLN A 12 3.22 -12.82 -6.59
N ILE A 13 2.07 -13.47 -6.42
CA ILE A 13 1.90 -14.74 -5.71
C ILE A 13 1.75 -15.88 -6.72
N GLY A 14 1.16 -15.59 -7.88
CA GLY A 14 1.06 -16.50 -9.02
C GLY A 14 -0.27 -17.24 -9.13
N GLU A 15 -1.25 -16.92 -8.29
CA GLU A 15 -2.57 -17.57 -8.31
C GLU A 15 -3.46 -16.96 -9.41
N ASN A 16 -3.49 -15.63 -9.50
CA ASN A 16 -4.14 -14.93 -10.60
C ASN A 16 -3.22 -13.83 -11.16
N PRO A 17 -2.22 -14.20 -11.97
CA PRO A 17 -1.16 -13.29 -12.40
C PRO A 17 -1.67 -12.05 -13.16
N SER A 18 -2.79 -12.17 -13.87
CA SER A 18 -3.41 -11.05 -14.58
C SER A 18 -3.99 -10.04 -13.60
N ARG A 19 -4.74 -10.51 -12.60
CA ARG A 19 -5.36 -9.66 -11.58
C ARG A 19 -4.33 -9.04 -10.65
N GLU A 20 -3.39 -9.84 -10.16
CA GLU A 20 -2.27 -9.36 -9.33
C GLU A 20 -1.52 -8.23 -10.02
N LYS A 21 -1.23 -8.40 -11.33
CA LYS A 21 -0.51 -7.39 -12.10
C LYS A 21 -1.34 -6.13 -12.29
N GLU A 22 -2.63 -6.23 -12.58
CA GLU A 22 -3.53 -5.08 -12.72
C GLU A 22 -3.51 -4.23 -11.44
N VAL A 23 -3.84 -4.85 -10.30
CA VAL A 23 -3.92 -4.17 -9.00
C VAL A 23 -2.55 -3.63 -8.57
N SER A 24 -1.48 -4.41 -8.77
CA SER A 24 -0.11 -3.95 -8.50
C SER A 24 0.27 -2.69 -9.27
N ASN A 25 -0.14 -2.57 -10.54
CA ASN A 25 0.17 -1.39 -11.35
C ASN A 25 -0.58 -0.14 -10.84
N ASP A 26 -1.84 -0.30 -10.46
CA ASP A 26 -2.65 0.79 -9.92
C ASP A 26 -2.12 1.26 -8.58
N LEU A 27 -1.85 0.34 -7.66
CA LEU A 27 -1.24 0.64 -6.37
C LEU A 27 0.13 1.31 -6.54
N PHE A 28 0.95 0.82 -7.46
CA PHE A 28 2.25 1.41 -7.75
C PHE A 28 2.15 2.87 -8.20
N ARG A 29 1.20 3.18 -9.09
CA ARG A 29 0.94 4.55 -9.55
C ARG A 29 0.49 5.43 -8.39
N LEU A 30 -0.49 4.98 -7.62
CA LEU A 30 -1.01 5.72 -6.47
C LEU A 30 0.08 6.01 -5.43
N PHE A 31 0.88 5.00 -5.06
CA PHE A 31 1.94 5.16 -4.07
C PHE A 31 3.05 6.08 -4.55
N THR A 32 3.34 6.07 -5.86
CA THR A 32 4.29 7.01 -6.46
C THR A 32 3.78 8.45 -6.38
N ASP A 33 2.50 8.68 -6.65
CA ASP A 33 1.91 10.02 -6.58
C ASP A 33 1.76 10.51 -5.14
N PHE A 34 1.39 9.64 -4.21
CA PHE A 34 1.42 9.90 -2.78
C PHE A 34 2.83 10.28 -2.31
N TRP A 35 3.85 9.49 -2.71
CA TRP A 35 5.24 9.73 -2.34
C TRP A 35 5.74 11.12 -2.73
N LYS A 36 5.42 11.53 -3.97
CA LYS A 36 5.73 12.88 -4.47
C LYS A 36 4.97 13.95 -3.69
N SER A 37 3.68 13.74 -3.42
CA SER A 37 2.85 14.73 -2.71
C SER A 37 3.31 15.00 -1.27
N GLU A 38 3.86 14.00 -0.59
CA GLU A 38 4.42 14.13 0.76
C GLU A 38 5.87 14.64 0.75
N GLY A 39 6.46 14.88 -0.44
CA GLY A 39 7.83 15.33 -0.60
C GLY A 39 8.85 14.36 0.00
N LEU A 40 8.61 13.05 -0.12
CA LEU A 40 9.40 12.04 0.60
C LEU A 40 10.85 11.96 0.12
N ASP A 41 11.14 12.34 -1.13
CA ASP A 41 12.50 12.35 -1.67
C ASP A 41 13.45 13.25 -0.87
N GLU A 42 12.93 14.36 -0.35
CA GLU A 42 13.66 15.35 0.45
C GLU A 42 13.79 14.96 1.93
N LYS A 43 13.07 13.92 2.38
CA LYS A 43 13.11 13.48 3.78
C LYS A 43 14.37 12.68 4.09
N GLY A 44 14.65 12.55 5.39
CA GLY A 44 15.76 11.73 5.89
C GLY A 44 15.60 10.24 5.56
N LYS A 45 16.73 9.51 5.56
CA LYS A 45 16.80 8.07 5.23
C LYS A 45 15.80 7.24 6.05
N THR A 46 15.72 7.46 7.36
CA THR A 46 14.83 6.73 8.27
C THR A 46 13.36 6.91 7.88
N THR A 47 12.94 8.14 7.56
CA THR A 47 11.58 8.44 7.12
C THR A 47 11.27 7.77 5.78
N LYS A 48 12.17 7.87 4.80
CA LYS A 48 12.00 7.19 3.50
C LYS A 48 11.87 5.68 3.67
N ASN A 49 12.68 5.07 4.53
CA ASN A 49 12.62 3.64 4.79
C ASN A 49 11.30 3.23 5.45
N ARG A 50 10.83 3.99 6.44
CA ARG A 50 9.52 3.75 7.08
C ARG A 50 8.38 3.76 6.06
N TYR A 51 8.28 4.83 5.27
CA TYR A 51 7.21 4.94 4.26
C TYR A 51 7.34 3.86 3.19
N SER A 52 8.55 3.60 2.72
CA SER A 52 8.79 2.56 1.73
C SER A 52 8.38 1.19 2.23
N GLY A 53 8.74 0.83 3.45
CA GLY A 53 8.42 -0.49 3.99
C GLY A 53 6.92 -0.62 4.21
N ALA A 54 6.29 0.39 4.82
CA ALA A 54 4.86 0.37 5.07
C ALA A 54 4.05 0.30 3.76
N LEU A 55 4.36 1.14 2.76
CA LEU A 55 3.69 1.10 1.45
C LEU A 55 3.90 -0.23 0.74
N HIS A 56 5.09 -0.83 0.85
CA HIS A 56 5.37 -2.13 0.26
C HIS A 56 4.54 -3.24 0.92
N SER A 57 4.46 -3.24 2.25
CA SER A 57 3.62 -4.17 3.01
C SER A 57 2.13 -4.00 2.72
N ILE A 58 1.62 -2.76 2.72
CA ILE A 58 0.23 -2.45 2.37
C ILE A 58 -0.08 -2.94 0.94
N GLY A 59 0.82 -2.68 -0.01
CA GLY A 59 0.62 -3.14 -1.39
C GLY A 59 0.53 -4.65 -1.51
N GLY A 60 1.41 -5.39 -0.81
CA GLY A 60 1.38 -6.85 -0.81
C GLY A 60 0.07 -7.40 -0.23
N TYR A 61 -0.35 -6.85 0.91
CA TYR A 61 -1.64 -7.20 1.53
C TYR A 61 -2.81 -6.98 0.58
N LEU A 62 -2.89 -5.82 -0.08
CA LEU A 62 -4.00 -5.51 -0.99
C LEU A 62 -4.01 -6.37 -2.25
N VAL A 63 -2.84 -6.77 -2.76
CA VAL A 63 -2.74 -7.70 -3.90
C VAL A 63 -3.21 -9.09 -3.51
N GLU A 64 -2.89 -9.54 -2.29
CA GLU A 64 -3.40 -10.80 -1.73
C GLU A 64 -4.92 -10.75 -1.53
N GLN A 65 -5.48 -9.65 -1.00
CA GLN A 65 -6.93 -9.49 -0.90
C GLN A 65 -7.59 -9.49 -2.28
N ALA A 66 -7.02 -8.82 -3.28
CA ALA A 66 -7.59 -8.73 -4.62
C ALA A 66 -7.74 -10.04 -5.39
N ILE A 67 -7.10 -11.12 -4.92
CA ILE A 67 -7.24 -12.47 -5.47
C ILE A 67 -8.06 -13.40 -4.57
N SER A 68 -8.45 -12.95 -3.38
CA SER A 68 -9.34 -13.69 -2.51
C SER A 68 -10.77 -13.71 -3.08
N ASP A 69 -11.50 -14.80 -2.84
CA ASP A 69 -12.84 -14.99 -3.39
C ASP A 69 -13.82 -13.86 -2.99
N ASP A 70 -13.64 -13.27 -1.82
CA ASP A 70 -14.51 -12.20 -1.29
C ASP A 70 -14.31 -10.84 -2.00
N ASP A 71 -13.13 -10.63 -2.59
CA ASP A 71 -12.66 -9.32 -3.08
C ASP A 71 -12.21 -9.32 -4.55
N ALA A 72 -12.32 -10.47 -5.23
CA ALA A 72 -11.82 -10.65 -6.60
C ALA A 72 -12.34 -9.60 -7.59
N ASP A 73 -13.58 -9.15 -7.43
CA ASP A 73 -14.25 -8.17 -8.30
C ASP A 73 -13.97 -6.70 -7.92
N LYS A 74 -13.33 -6.43 -6.77
CA LYS A 74 -13.14 -5.07 -6.25
C LYS A 74 -12.03 -4.31 -6.96
N THR A 75 -12.26 -3.08 -7.35
CA THR A 75 -11.21 -2.21 -7.90
C THR A 75 -10.14 -1.91 -6.86
N SER A 76 -8.95 -1.52 -7.33
CA SER A 76 -7.85 -1.06 -6.48
C SER A 76 -8.28 0.04 -5.49
N GLN A 77 -9.21 0.92 -5.89
CA GLN A 77 -9.74 1.99 -5.03
C GLN A 77 -10.69 1.47 -3.94
N GLU A 78 -11.52 0.49 -4.25
CA GLU A 78 -12.42 -0.14 -3.27
C GLU A 78 -11.61 -0.88 -2.20
N LEU A 79 -10.64 -1.70 -2.63
CA LEU A 79 -9.69 -2.37 -1.73
C LEU A 79 -9.01 -1.38 -0.78
N LEU A 80 -8.47 -0.28 -1.31
CA LEU A 80 -7.86 0.75 -0.48
C LEU A 80 -8.84 1.38 0.51
N SER A 81 -10.09 1.64 0.08
CA SER A 81 -11.08 2.32 0.91
C SER A 81 -11.61 1.43 2.05
N GLU A 82 -11.62 0.11 1.84
CA GLU A 82 -12.06 -0.86 2.84
C GLU A 82 -10.99 -1.19 3.86
N HIS A 83 -9.71 -1.24 3.45
CA HIS A 83 -8.62 -1.65 4.33
C HIS A 83 -7.79 -0.50 4.90
N ILE A 84 -7.95 0.73 4.41
CA ILE A 84 -7.19 1.89 4.87
C ILE A 84 -8.12 2.96 5.44
N GLY A 85 -8.03 3.16 6.76
CA GLY A 85 -8.89 4.04 7.51
C GLY A 85 -8.22 5.33 8.02
N PRO A 86 -9.02 6.21 8.65
CA PRO A 86 -8.52 7.42 9.31
C PRO A 86 -7.75 7.15 10.61
N TYR A 87 -7.83 5.94 11.17
CA TYR A 87 -7.24 5.59 12.46
C TYR A 87 -6.14 4.54 12.32
N ASP A 88 -6.33 3.56 11.45
CA ASP A 88 -5.50 2.38 11.30
C ASP A 88 -5.42 1.92 9.84
N GLY A 89 -4.50 1.00 9.58
CA GLY A 89 -4.39 0.27 8.34
C GLY A 89 -4.73 -1.21 8.51
N PRO A 90 -4.46 -2.03 7.50
CA PRO A 90 -4.60 -3.48 7.63
C PRO A 90 -3.66 -4.01 8.71
N LEU A 91 -4.14 -5.00 9.46
CA LEU A 91 -3.33 -5.74 10.43
C LEU A 91 -2.42 -6.71 9.67
N ILE A 92 -1.15 -6.33 9.50
CA ILE A 92 -0.15 -7.10 8.73
C ILE A 92 0.85 -7.79 9.67
N CYS A 93 1.16 -7.20 10.82
CA CYS A 93 2.19 -7.72 11.72
C CYS A 93 1.68 -7.88 13.15
N HIS A 94 1.13 -9.07 13.42
CA HIS A 94 0.52 -9.43 14.70
C HIS A 94 1.49 -9.36 15.90
N ASP A 95 2.76 -9.73 15.70
CA ASP A 95 3.73 -9.87 16.79
C ASP A 95 4.69 -8.67 16.92
N ASN A 96 4.51 -7.63 16.09
CA ASN A 96 5.40 -6.47 16.09
C ASN A 96 4.60 -5.16 16.08
N GLU A 97 4.15 -4.76 17.27
CA GLU A 97 3.37 -3.54 17.49
C GLU A 97 4.11 -2.28 16.99
N ALA A 98 5.44 -2.22 17.17
CA ALA A 98 6.22 -1.07 16.71
C ALA A 98 6.16 -0.92 15.19
N TRP A 99 6.21 -2.03 14.46
CA TRP A 99 6.10 -2.04 13.01
C TRP A 99 4.66 -1.82 12.53
N GLN A 100 3.67 -2.42 13.19
CA GLN A 100 2.26 -2.16 12.89
C GLN A 100 1.91 -0.67 13.06
N ASN A 101 2.43 -0.02 14.11
CA ASN A 101 2.27 1.43 14.30
C ASN A 101 2.84 2.27 13.15
N GLU A 102 3.92 1.82 12.50
CA GLU A 102 4.47 2.49 11.32
C GLU A 102 3.55 2.30 10.10
N ILE A 103 2.98 1.11 9.91
CA ILE A 103 1.97 0.81 8.88
C ILE A 103 0.74 1.68 9.09
N ASP A 104 0.19 1.74 10.31
CA ASP A 104 -1.00 2.53 10.62
C ASP A 104 -0.77 4.02 10.38
N MET A 105 0.41 4.54 10.75
CA MET A 105 0.76 5.92 10.50
C MET A 105 0.78 6.28 9.01
N VAL A 106 1.35 5.40 8.17
CA VAL A 106 1.38 5.61 6.73
C VAL A 106 -0.02 5.43 6.14
N SER A 107 -0.80 4.47 6.63
CA SER A 107 -2.20 4.23 6.25
C SER A 107 -3.06 5.47 6.46
N ARG A 108 -2.99 6.10 7.64
CA ARG A 108 -3.71 7.36 7.92
C ARG A 108 -3.35 8.49 6.95
N LYS A 109 -2.06 8.59 6.58
CA LYS A 109 -1.59 9.62 5.63
C LYS A 109 -2.07 9.33 4.21
N LEU A 110 -2.04 8.06 3.80
CA LEU A 110 -2.53 7.62 2.52
C LEU A 110 -4.05 7.85 2.41
N HIS A 111 -4.82 7.51 3.44
CA HIS A 111 -6.26 7.81 3.52
C HIS A 111 -6.53 9.31 3.39
N LYS A 112 -5.77 10.17 4.11
CA LYS A 112 -5.88 11.62 3.97
C LYS A 112 -5.57 12.10 2.56
N TYR A 113 -4.55 11.53 1.91
CA TYR A 113 -4.20 11.83 0.53
C TYR A 113 -5.31 11.43 -0.44
N MET A 114 -5.90 10.24 -0.29
CA MET A 114 -7.02 9.79 -1.11
C MET A 114 -8.22 10.74 -0.97
N LYS A 115 -8.55 11.15 0.26
CA LYS A 115 -9.64 12.10 0.53
C LYS A 115 -9.40 13.50 -0.05
N SER A 116 -8.15 13.94 -0.22
CA SER A 116 -7.85 15.24 -0.84
C SER A 116 -7.84 15.22 -2.37
N LYS A 117 -7.94 14.03 -2.97
CA LYS A 117 -8.04 13.82 -4.42
C LYS A 117 -9.48 13.61 -4.91
N CYS A 118 -10.43 13.41 -4.00
CA CYS A 118 -11.87 13.41 -4.27
C CYS A 118 -12.48 14.80 -4.16
#